data_AF-A0A6G3WJT5-F1
#
_entry.id   AF-A0A6G3WJT5-F1
#
_cell.length_a   1.000
_cell.length_b   1.000
_cell.length_c   1.000
_cell.angle_alpha   90.00
_cell.angle_beta   90.00
_cell.angle_gamma   90.00
#
_symmetry.space_group_name_H-M   'P 1'
#
loop_
_entity.id
_entity.type
_entity.pdbx_description
1 polymer ?
#
loop_
_entity_poly.entity_id
_entity_poly.type
_entity_poly.pdbx_seq_one_letter_code
_entity_poly.pdbx_strand_id
1 'polypeptide(L)'
;NMLPVARGWVDEFAESGLAVRLVSMPSIKPFDSAAVAALVSERLPIITLEDHSVIGGLGSAVAEAIAETGSGVPFRRVGVPDRYPY
;
A
#
# COMPACT_ATOMS: atom_id res chain seq x y z
N ASN A 1 -10.58 3.43 -9.06
CA ASN A 1 -9.19 3.08 -9.40
C ASN A 1 -8.27 4.21 -8.97
N MET A 2 -7.33 3.95 -8.06
CA MET A 2 -6.44 4.96 -7.46
C MET A 2 -5.12 5.23 -8.21
N LEU A 3 -4.83 4.53 -9.32
CA LEU A 3 -3.56 4.66 -10.02
C LEU A 3 -3.20 6.08 -10.49
N PRO A 4 -4.12 6.91 -11.03
CA PRO A 4 -3.79 8.29 -11.39
C PRO A 4 -3.41 9.15 -10.18
N VAL A 5 -4.11 8.97 -9.06
CA VAL A 5 -3.81 9.67 -7.78
C VAL A 5 -2.43 9.25 -7.28
N ALA A 6 -2.14 7.94 -7.29
CA ALA A 6 -0.86 7.42 -6.86
C ALA A 6 0.30 7.95 -7.71
N ARG A 7 0.09 8.11 -9.03
CA ARG A 7 1.08 8.71 -9.92
C ARG A 7 1.33 10.18 -9.61
N GLY A 8 0.28 10.95 -9.34
CA GLY A 8 0.43 12.34 -8.89
C GLY A 8 1.30 12.46 -7.64
N TRP A 9 1.13 11.56 -6.65
CA TRP A 9 1.97 11.55 -5.46
C TRP A 9 3.43 11.21 -5.76
N VAL A 10 3.70 10.32 -6.73
CA VAL A 10 5.09 10.03 -7.14
C VAL A 10 5.74 11.28 -7.72
N ASP A 11 5.03 12.01 -8.58
CA ASP A 11 5.52 13.22 -9.21
C ASP A 11 5.77 14.31 -8.15
N GLU A 12 4.82 14.56 -7.24
CA GLU A 12 4.95 15.52 -6.13
C GLU A 12 6.11 15.16 -5.18
N PHE A 13 6.28 13.88 -4.84
CA PHE A 13 7.40 13.45 -4.01
C PHE A 13 8.74 13.62 -4.73
N ALA A 14 8.81 13.33 -6.03
CA ALA A 14 10.01 13.56 -6.81
C ALA A 14 10.40 15.05 -6.84
N GLU A 15 9.43 15.97 -6.96
CA GLU A 15 9.66 17.42 -6.87
C GLU A 15 10.21 17.85 -5.50
N SER A 16 9.81 17.15 -4.43
CA SER A 16 10.34 17.36 -3.07
C SER A 16 11.70 16.69 -2.80
N GLY A 17 12.28 16.00 -3.79
CA GLY A 17 13.55 15.27 -3.64
C GLY A 17 13.41 13.89 -3.00
N LEU A 18 12.20 13.35 -2.90
CA LEU A 18 11.93 12.01 -2.38
C LEU A 18 11.71 11.02 -3.53
N ALA A 19 12.54 9.97 -3.57
CA ALA A 19 12.36 8.87 -4.51
C ALA A 19 11.38 7.83 -3.92
N VAL A 20 10.28 7.57 -4.63
CA VAL A 20 9.30 6.55 -4.25
C VAL A 20 9.04 5.59 -5.40
N ARG A 21 8.68 4.34 -5.08
CA ARG A 21 8.30 3.32 -6.06
C ARG A 21 6.79 3.09 -6.01
N LEU A 22 6.12 3.27 -7.13
CA LEU A 22 4.72 2.90 -7.29
C LEU A 22 4.59 1.44 -7.72
N VAL A 23 3.88 0.64 -6.92
CA VAL A 23 3.58 -0.77 -7.21
C VAL A 23 2.07 -0.91 -7.41
N SER A 24 1.66 -1.41 -8.57
CA SER A 24 0.25 -1.67 -8.87
C SER A 24 -0.15 -3.07 -8.43
N MET A 25 -1.14 -3.18 -7.55
CA MET A 25 -1.75 -4.45 -7.11
C MET A 25 -3.24 -4.46 -7.50
N PRO A 26 -3.59 -4.84 -8.75
CA PRO A 26 -4.95 -4.68 -9.28
C PRO A 26 -5.98 -5.68 -8.71
N SER A 27 -5.54 -6.65 -7.90
CA SER A 27 -6.42 -7.68 -7.36
C SER A 27 -6.05 -8.00 -5.92
N ILE A 28 -7.05 -8.03 -5.03
CA ILE A 28 -6.91 -8.56 -3.67
C ILE A 28 -6.87 -10.09 -3.71
N LYS A 29 -7.50 -10.71 -4.71
CA LYS A 29 -7.44 -12.16 -4.93
C LYS A 29 -7.36 -12.47 -6.43
N PRO A 30 -6.43 -13.35 -6.87
CA PRO A 30 -5.31 -13.87 -6.08
C PRO A 30 -4.36 -12.74 -5.64
N PHE A 31 -3.87 -12.81 -4.40
CA PHE A 31 -2.96 -11.80 -3.84
C PHE A 31 -1.50 -12.21 -4.09
N ASP A 32 -0.68 -11.29 -4.58
CA ASP A 32 0.76 -11.53 -4.75
C ASP A 32 1.52 -11.16 -3.47
N SER A 33 1.50 -12.06 -2.49
CA SER A 33 2.23 -11.88 -1.23
C SER A 33 3.76 -11.89 -1.41
N ALA A 34 4.26 -12.55 -2.45
CA ALA A 34 5.69 -12.59 -2.74
C ALA A 34 6.23 -11.22 -3.15
N ALA A 35 5.46 -10.45 -3.94
CA ALA A 35 5.79 -9.07 -4.24
C ALA A 35 5.92 -8.23 -2.96
N VAL A 36 5.00 -8.36 -2.00
CA VAL A 36 5.08 -7.64 -0.71
C VAL A 36 6.30 -8.08 0.10
N ALA A 37 6.58 -9.38 0.18
CA ALA A 37 7.75 -9.89 0.89
C ALA A 37 9.07 -9.33 0.33
N ALA A 38 9.17 -9.19 -1.00
CA ALA A 38 10.31 -8.55 -1.64
C ALA A 38 10.44 -7.07 -1.21
N LEU A 39 9.34 -6.32 -1.16
CA LEU A 39 9.34 -4.93 -0.69
C LEU A 39 9.78 -4.82 0.79
N VAL A 40 9.31 -5.73 1.64
CA VAL A 40 9.71 -5.79 3.06
C VAL A 40 11.21 -6.04 3.21
N SER A 41 11.79 -6.89 2.36
CA SER A 41 13.23 -7.20 2.39
C SER A 41 14.12 -5.98 2.12
N GLU A 42 13.61 -4.99 1.39
CA GLU A 42 14.30 -3.71 1.13
C GLU A 42 14.29 -2.78 2.35
N ARG A 43 13.54 -3.12 3.41
CA ARG A 43 13.40 -2.34 4.66
C ARG A 43 12.89 -0.91 4.44
N LEU A 44 12.11 -0.70 3.39
CA LEU A 44 11.50 0.59 3.07
C LEU A 44 10.09 0.71 3.65
N PRO A 45 9.63 1.92 4.00
CA PRO A 45 8.24 2.17 4.36
C PRO A 45 7.28 1.76 3.24
N ILE A 46 6.12 1.21 3.61
CA ILE A 46 5.06 0.80 2.68
C ILE A 46 3.79 1.62 2.97
N ILE A 47 3.18 2.17 1.92
CA ILE A 47 1.88 2.84 1.98
C ILE A 47 0.95 2.18 0.97
N THR A 48 -0.22 1.72 1.41
CA THR A 48 -1.28 1.28 0.48
C THR A 48 -2.24 2.41 0.19
N LEU A 49 -2.74 2.45 -1.04
CA LEU A 49 -3.74 3.41 -1.51
C LEU A 49 -4.89 2.65 -2.18
N GLU A 50 -6.09 2.76 -1.62
CA GLU A 50 -7.29 2.08 -2.09
C GLU A 50 -8.52 3.00 -2.05
N ASP A 51 -9.50 2.78 -2.94
CA ASP A 51 -10.76 3.56 -3.01
C ASP A 51 -11.93 2.86 -2.29
N HIS A 52 -11.66 1.82 -1.53
CA HIS A 52 -12.62 1.09 -0.71
C HIS A 52 -12.19 1.05 0.76
N SER A 53 -12.92 0.29 1.57
CA SER A 53 -12.66 0.18 3.01
C SER A 53 -11.24 -0.28 3.30
N VAL A 54 -10.59 0.39 4.25
CA VAL A 54 -9.30 -0.08 4.81
C VAL A 54 -9.42 -1.40 5.56
N ILE A 55 -10.64 -1.87 5.86
CA ILE A 55 -10.92 -3.15 6.51
C ILE A 55 -11.22 -4.20 5.43
N GLY A 56 -10.45 -5.28 5.41
CA GLY A 56 -10.61 -6.40 4.47
C GLY A 56 -10.15 -6.08 3.04
N GLY A 57 -9.55 -4.90 2.84
CA GLY A 57 -9.07 -4.40 1.56
C GLY A 57 -7.64 -4.80 1.21
N LEU A 58 -7.06 -4.06 0.25
CA LEU A 58 -5.64 -4.15 -0.12
C LEU A 58 -4.75 -3.88 1.10
N GLY A 59 -5.09 -2.88 1.91
CA GLY A 59 -4.35 -2.57 3.14
C GLY A 59 -4.31 -3.75 4.12
N SER A 60 -5.40 -4.51 4.24
CA SER A 60 -5.43 -5.72 5.08
C SER A 60 -4.59 -6.85 4.48
N ALA A 61 -4.72 -7.14 3.18
CA ALA A 61 -3.94 -8.18 2.52
C ALA A 61 -2.42 -7.92 2.58
N VAL A 62 -2.01 -6.66 2.41
CA VAL A 62 -0.61 -6.24 2.54
C VAL A 62 -0.14 -6.37 3.99
N ALA A 63 -0.97 -6.01 4.98
CA ALA A 63 -0.63 -6.18 6.39
C ALA A 63 -0.38 -7.66 6.75
N GLU A 64 -1.25 -8.56 6.27
CA GLU A 64 -1.10 -10.01 6.43
C GLU A 64 0.22 -10.48 5.82
N ALA A 65 0.51 -10.11 4.57
CA ALA A 65 1.77 -10.50 3.94
C ALA A 65 3.03 -9.93 4.62
N ILE A 66 2.99 -8.70 5.14
CA ILE A 66 4.09 -8.16 5.96
C ILE A 66 4.29 -9.02 7.20
N ALA A 67 3.21 -9.35 7.93
CA ALA A 67 3.28 -10.15 9.15
C ALA A 67 3.84 -11.57 8.90
N GLU A 68 3.43 -12.22 7.79
CA GLU A 68 3.94 -13.54 7.40
C GLU A 68 5.45 -13.56 7.10
N THR A 69 6.08 -12.42 6.84
CA THR A 69 7.55 -12.35 6.70
C THR A 69 8.30 -12.51 8.02
N GLY A 70 7.61 -12.39 9.17
CA GLY A 70 8.24 -12.29 10.49
C GLY A 70 9.04 -11.01 10.71
N SER A 71 8.97 -10.05 9.79
CA SER A 71 9.67 -8.76 9.83
C SER A 71 8.67 -7.59 9.83
N GLY A 72 9.13 -6.42 10.28
CA GLY A 72 8.33 -5.20 10.31
C GLY A 72 8.95 -4.07 9.49
N VAL A 73 8.11 -3.33 8.78
CA VAL A 73 8.45 -2.05 8.15
C VAL A 73 7.40 -1.00 8.55
N PRO A 74 7.74 0.30 8.56
CA PRO A 74 6.73 1.33 8.73
C PRO A 74 5.63 1.16 7.69
N PHE A 75 4.39 0.97 8.15
CA PHE A 75 3.26 0.65 7.28
C PHE A 75 2.08 1.59 7.53
N ARG A 76 1.53 2.16 6.45
CA ARG A 76 0.32 3.00 6.48
C ARG A 76 -0.68 2.55 5.43
N ARG A 77 -1.96 2.68 5.78
CA ARG A 77 -3.09 2.36 4.90
C ARG A 77 -3.87 3.64 4.62
N VAL A 78 -4.04 3.96 3.34
CA VAL A 78 -4.88 5.05 2.86
C VAL A 78 -6.06 4.45 2.10
N GLY A 79 -7.26 4.68 2.62
CA GLY A 79 -8.52 4.23 2.00
C GLY A 79 -9.71 4.77 2.78
N VAL A 80 -10.90 4.27 2.49
CA VAL A 80 -12.13 4.71 3.16
C VAL A 80 -12.10 4.23 4.62
N PRO A 81 -12.16 5.15 5.60
CA PRO A 81 -12.20 4.76 7.00
C PRO A 81 -13.53 4.08 7.33
N ASP A 82 -13.53 3.21 8.33
CA ASP A 82 -14.76 2.61 8.87
C ASP A 82 -15.53 3.62 9.73
N ARG A 83 -16.13 4.60 9.06
CA ARG A 83 -16.95 5.65 9.65
C ARG A 83 -18.11 5.95 8.71
N TYR A 84 -19.32 5.94 9.24
CA TYR A 84 -20.47 6.51 8.53
C TYR A 84 -20.38 8.04 8.61
N PRO A 85 -20.63 8.78 7.52
CA PRO A 85 -20.81 10.22 7.59
C PRO A 85 -22.14 10.47 8.32
N TYR A 86 -22.05 10.99 9.54
CA TYR A 86 -23.18 11.61 10.24
C TYR A 86 -23.33 13.05 9.76
#